data_AF-A0A7W5A0P0-F1
#
_entry.id   AF-A0A7W5A0P0-F1
#
_cell.length_a   1.000
_cell.length_b   1.000
_cell.length_c   1.000
_cell.angle_alpha   90.00
_cell.angle_beta   90.00
_cell.angle_gamma   90.00
#
_symmetry.space_group_name_H-M   'P 1'
#
loop_
_entity.id
_entity.type
_entity.pdbx_description
1 polymer ?
#
loop_
_entity_poly.entity_id
_entity_poly.type
_entity_poly.pdbx_seq_one_letter_code
_entity_poly.pdbx_strand_id
1 'polypeptide(L)'
;MKVRTPGGTVYRVSRRWVPWQRKSRRLSLDGLELPISPPSGDDPISAILMILWLVIAIPIIVVVVAVMLLTGIELVLLLAVLPFAIGARVAFGRHWTVEVRRGFTPIHEERSGGWTASGVRIQELAREIESGSVPADTLTKQS
;
A
#
# COMPACT_ATOMS: atom_id res chain seq x y z
N MET A 1 -9.25 14.21 -6.80
CA MET A 1 -10.29 15.24 -6.76
C MET A 1 -11.64 14.58 -6.46
N LYS A 2 -12.44 15.15 -5.55
CA LYS A 2 -13.83 14.73 -5.34
C LYS A 2 -14.72 15.66 -6.15
N VAL A 3 -15.71 15.11 -6.84
CA VAL A 3 -16.55 15.83 -7.81
C VAL A 3 -17.99 15.38 -7.58
N ARG A 4 -18.96 16.30 -7.67
CA ARG A 4 -20.38 15.98 -7.54
C ARG A 4 -21.07 16.18 -8.88
N THR A 5 -21.89 15.21 -9.25
CA THR A 5 -22.81 15.31 -10.39
C THR A 5 -24.03 16.15 -10.02
N PRO A 6 -24.75 16.76 -10.99
CA PRO A 6 -26.00 17.50 -10.71
C PRO A 6 -27.05 16.65 -9.98
N GLY A 7 -27.07 15.34 -10.20
CA GLY A 7 -27.90 14.38 -9.46
C GLY A 7 -27.40 14.02 -8.04
N GLY A 8 -26.43 14.76 -7.49
CA GLY A 8 -25.93 14.59 -6.12
C GLY A 8 -24.93 13.44 -5.90
N THR A 9 -24.67 12.60 -6.89
CA THR A 9 -23.71 11.50 -6.77
C THR A 9 -22.27 12.01 -6.68
N VAL A 10 -21.48 11.46 -5.76
CA VAL A 10 -20.08 11.85 -5.55
C VAL A 10 -19.14 10.87 -6.25
N TYR A 11 -18.25 11.42 -7.08
CA TYR A 11 -17.17 10.69 -7.74
C TYR A 11 -15.81 11.15 -7.23
N ARG A 12 -14.82 10.27 -7.32
CA ARG A 12 -13.41 10.60 -7.06
C ARG A 12 -12.60 10.31 -8.32
N VAL A 13 -12.01 11.36 -8.88
CA VAL A 13 -11.07 11.28 -10.01
C VAL A 13 -9.66 11.34 -9.45
N SER A 14 -8.82 10.38 -9.77
CA SER A 14 -7.44 10.34 -9.28
C SER A 14 -6.49 9.71 -10.28
N ARG A 15 -5.20 9.98 -10.08
CA ARG A 15 -4.14 9.33 -10.82
C ARG A 15 -3.79 7.99 -10.19
N ARG A 16 -3.61 6.98 -11.02
CA ARG A 16 -3.12 5.68 -10.60
C ARG A 16 -1.59 5.70 -10.52
N TRP A 17 -1.08 5.68 -9.29
CA TRP A 17 0.36 5.70 -9.04
C TRP A 17 1.06 4.40 -9.42
N VAL A 18 0.33 3.28 -9.29
CA VAL A 18 0.89 1.93 -9.40
C VAL A 18 0.24 1.16 -10.55
N PRO A 19 1.02 0.57 -11.47
CA PRO A 19 0.47 -0.10 -12.65
C PRO A 19 -0.24 -1.43 -12.34
N TRP A 20 0.03 -2.07 -11.19
CA TRP A 20 -0.57 -3.35 -10.82
C TRP A 20 -2.02 -3.21 -10.34
N GLN A 21 -2.87 -4.18 -10.70
CA GLN A 21 -4.24 -4.27 -10.17
C GLN A 21 -4.18 -4.51 -8.66
N ARG A 22 -4.90 -3.68 -7.89
CA ARG A 22 -5.02 -3.87 -6.44
C ARG A 22 -5.93 -5.07 -6.17
N LYS A 23 -5.37 -6.28 -6.19
CA LYS A 23 -5.99 -7.39 -5.46
C LYS A 23 -5.82 -7.07 -3.99
N SER A 24 -6.88 -6.62 -3.33
CA SER A 24 -6.91 -6.45 -1.88
C SER A 24 -6.79 -7.83 -1.24
N ARG A 25 -5.56 -8.29 -1.04
CA ARG A 25 -5.30 -9.43 -0.17
C ARG A 25 -5.60 -8.95 1.24
N ARG A 26 -6.67 -9.48 1.83
CA ARG A 26 -6.91 -9.34 3.27
C ARG A 26 -5.76 -10.08 3.96
N LEU A 27 -4.76 -9.35 4.42
CA LEU A 27 -3.79 -9.88 5.38
C LEU A 27 -4.57 -10.06 6.69
N SER A 28 -5.09 -11.26 6.92
CA SER A 28 -5.49 -11.67 8.26
C SER A 28 -4.21 -12.07 8.99
N LEU A 29 -3.94 -11.39 10.10
CA LEU A 29 -2.88 -11.70 11.06
C LEU A 29 -3.43 -12.58 12.21
N ASP A 30 -4.54 -13.30 12.00
CA ASP A 30 -5.26 -14.03 13.06
C ASP A 30 -4.54 -15.30 13.57
N GLY A 31 -3.31 -15.58 13.13
CA GLY A 31 -2.64 -16.87 13.38
C GLY A 31 -1.32 -16.82 14.16
N LEU A 32 -0.89 -15.67 14.68
CA LEU A 32 0.39 -15.56 15.39
C LEU A 32 0.21 -15.68 16.91
N GLU A 33 -0.09 -16.88 17.40
CA GLU A 33 0.06 -17.20 18.82
C GLU A 33 1.43 -17.83 19.06
N LEU A 34 2.34 -17.09 19.67
CA LEU A 34 3.65 -17.59 20.10
C LEU A 34 3.60 -17.88 21.60
N PRO A 35 3.58 -19.15 22.04
CA PRO A 35 3.56 -19.51 23.45
C PRO A 35 4.97 -19.41 24.03
N ILE A 36 5.51 -18.19 24.10
CA ILE A 36 6.86 -17.92 24.63
C ILE A 36 6.70 -17.06 25.89
N SER A 37 6.43 -17.71 27.01
CA SER A 37 6.43 -17.07 28.32
C SER A 37 7.63 -17.54 29.12
N PRO A 38 8.41 -16.63 29.73
CA PRO A 38 9.52 -17.01 30.61
C PRO A 38 8.98 -17.70 31.89
N PRO A 39 9.73 -18.65 32.48
CA PRO A 39 9.41 -19.19 33.80
C PRO A 39 9.41 -18.08 34.87
N SER A 40 8.63 -18.25 35.95
CA SER A 40 8.66 -17.35 37.13
C SER A 40 10.04 -17.39 37.81
N GLY A 41 10.45 -16.36 38.56
CA GLY A 41 11.79 -16.29 39.17
C GLY A 41 11.81 -16.59 40.68
N ASP A 42 10.70 -17.07 41.22
CA ASP A 42 10.35 -16.85 42.63
C ASP A 42 10.92 -17.92 43.58
N ASP A 43 11.35 -19.06 43.06
CA ASP A 43 11.96 -20.15 43.80
C ASP A 43 13.29 -20.61 43.16
N PRO A 44 14.18 -21.27 43.93
CA PRO A 44 15.52 -21.64 43.44
C PRO A 44 15.51 -22.54 42.20
N ILE A 45 14.48 -23.39 42.05
CA ILE A 45 14.34 -24.28 40.89
C ILE A 45 13.94 -23.44 39.68
N SER A 46 12.98 -22.54 39.84
CA SER A 46 12.55 -21.67 38.76
C SER A 46 13.62 -20.65 38.34
N ALA A 47 14.50 -20.23 39.26
CA ALA A 47 15.70 -19.45 38.91
C ALA A 47 16.66 -20.22 38.00
N ILE A 48 16.88 -21.52 38.24
CA ILE A 48 17.70 -22.39 37.36
C ILE A 48 17.03 -22.54 35.99
N LEU A 49 15.71 -22.74 35.94
CA LEU A 49 14.95 -22.85 34.69
C LEU A 49 14.98 -21.54 33.89
N MET A 50 14.91 -20.39 34.56
CA MET A 50 15.06 -19.08 33.91
C MET A 50 16.44 -18.91 33.28
N ILE A 51 17.52 -19.31 33.98
CA ILE A 51 18.88 -19.26 33.43
C ILE A 51 18.99 -20.17 32.21
N LEU A 52 18.48 -21.41 32.30
CA LEU A 52 18.48 -22.35 31.16
C LEU A 52 17.68 -21.79 29.98
N TRP A 53 16.51 -21.21 30.23
CA TRP A 53 15.68 -20.56 29.22
C TRP A 53 16.45 -19.41 28.56
N LEU A 54 17.14 -18.58 29.34
CA LEU A 54 17.91 -17.44 28.82
C LEU A 54 19.09 -17.90 27.95
N VAL A 55 19.79 -18.96 28.35
CA VAL A 55 20.89 -19.56 27.57
C VAL A 55 20.38 -20.02 26.20
N ILE A 56 19.16 -20.54 26.12
CA ILE A 56 18.52 -20.95 24.86
C ILE A 56 17.96 -19.74 24.08
N ALA A 57 17.38 -18.76 24.77
CA ALA A 57 16.71 -17.62 24.15
C ALA A 57 17.70 -16.59 23.58
N ILE A 58 18.83 -16.32 24.26
CA ILE A 58 19.84 -15.35 23.81
C ILE A 58 20.29 -15.57 22.36
N PRO A 59 20.75 -16.76 21.93
CA PRO A 59 21.19 -16.95 20.55
C PRO A 59 20.07 -16.71 19.54
N ILE A 60 18.83 -17.08 19.87
CA ILE A 60 17.66 -16.83 19.02
C ILE A 60 17.42 -15.32 18.90
N ILE A 61 17.42 -14.60 20.02
CA ILE A 61 17.26 -13.14 20.05
C ILE A 61 18.35 -12.47 19.22
N VAL A 62 19.61 -12.89 19.37
CA VAL A 62 20.74 -12.34 18.60
C VAL A 62 20.53 -12.54 17.10
N VAL A 63 20.13 -13.75 16.66
CA VAL A 63 19.86 -14.02 15.24
C VAL A 63 18.68 -13.17 14.74
N VAL A 64 17.58 -13.09 15.49
CA VAL A 64 16.42 -12.29 15.12
C VAL A 64 16.79 -10.81 14.98
N VAL A 65 17.52 -10.25 15.94
CA VAL A 65 17.98 -8.86 15.89
C VAL A 65 18.93 -8.63 14.72
N ALA A 66 19.88 -9.54 14.48
CA ALA A 66 20.80 -9.44 13.35
C ALA A 66 20.08 -9.45 12.00
N VAL A 67 19.13 -10.37 11.81
CA VAL A 67 18.28 -10.43 10.62
C VAL A 67 17.42 -9.18 10.49
N MET A 68 16.83 -8.70 11.59
CA MET A 68 16.04 -7.46 11.60
C MET A 68 16.88 -6.24 11.20
N LEU A 69 18.12 -6.15 11.67
CA LEU A 69 19.03 -5.06 11.29
C LEU A 69 19.44 -5.14 9.81
N LEU A 70 19.77 -6.34 9.33
CA LEU A 70 20.15 -6.55 7.92
C LEU A 70 18.99 -6.21 6.97
N THR A 71 17.79 -6.71 7.27
CA THR A 71 16.57 -6.38 6.52
C THR A 71 16.15 -4.92 6.70
N GLY A 72 16.40 -4.33 7.88
CA GLY A 72 16.20 -2.92 8.14
C GLY A 72 17.07 -2.03 7.24
N ILE A 73 18.33 -2.40 7.03
CA ILE A 73 19.22 -1.71 6.08
C ILE A 73 18.66 -1.80 4.66
N GLU A 74 18.19 -2.97 4.22
CA GLU A 74 17.54 -3.11 2.91
C GLU A 74 16.31 -2.20 2.79
N LEU A 75 15.47 -2.13 3.83
CA LEU A 75 14.31 -1.24 3.86
C LEU A 75 14.72 0.23 3.76
N VAL A 76 15.77 0.65 4.47
CA VAL A 76 16.32 2.01 4.41
C VAL A 76 16.88 2.30 3.02
N LEU A 77 17.61 1.36 2.40
CA LEU A 77 18.12 1.49 1.03
C LEU A 77 16.98 1.61 0.02
N LEU A 78 15.94 0.78 0.13
CA LEU A 78 14.75 0.87 -0.71
C LEU A 78 14.06 2.23 -0.55
N LEU A 79 13.95 2.72 0.68
CA LEU A 79 13.38 4.04 0.96
C LEU A 79 14.25 5.17 0.39
N ALA A 80 15.57 5.03 0.42
CA ALA A 80 16.51 5.97 -0.19
C ALA A 80 16.45 5.96 -1.72
N VAL A 81 16.24 4.81 -2.35
CA VAL A 81 16.07 4.67 -3.81
C VAL A 81 14.70 5.16 -4.27
N LEU A 82 13.67 5.03 -3.44
CA LEU A 82 12.28 5.38 -3.75
C LEU A 82 12.08 6.79 -4.34
N PRO A 83 12.62 7.89 -3.77
CA PRO A 83 12.45 9.21 -4.35
C PRO A 83 13.05 9.32 -5.77
N PHE A 84 14.19 8.69 -6.02
CA PHE A 84 14.82 8.67 -7.36
C PHE A 84 14.00 7.85 -8.34
N ALA A 85 13.49 6.69 -7.92
CA ALA A 85 12.61 5.87 -8.75
C ALA A 85 11.30 6.59 -9.09
N ILE A 86 10.71 7.31 -8.14
CA ILE A 86 9.53 8.16 -8.37
C ILE A 86 9.87 9.28 -9.36
N GLY A 87 10.99 9.98 -9.16
CA GLY A 87 11.45 11.05 -10.06
C GLY A 87 11.67 10.55 -11.48
N ALA A 88 12.38 9.43 -11.65
CA ALA A 88 12.58 8.77 -12.93
C ALA A 88 11.25 8.36 -13.58
N ARG A 89 10.30 7.84 -12.79
CA ARG A 89 8.95 7.52 -13.29
C ARG A 89 8.17 8.76 -13.72
N VAL A 90 8.31 9.88 -13.03
CA VAL A 90 7.67 11.15 -13.41
C VAL A 90 8.28 11.70 -14.70
N ALA A 91 9.61 11.62 -14.87
CA ALA A 91 10.33 12.13 -16.02
C ALA A 91 10.22 11.24 -17.28
N PHE A 92 10.32 9.91 -17.12
CA PHE A 92 10.39 8.94 -18.23
C PHE A 92 9.13 8.07 -18.37
N GLY A 93 8.16 8.18 -17.46
CA GLY A 93 6.93 7.39 -17.49
C GLY A 93 6.09 7.71 -18.72
N ARG A 94 6.02 6.75 -19.65
CA ARG A 94 5.36 6.92 -20.96
C ARG A 94 3.85 7.19 -20.87
N HIS A 95 3.13 6.63 -19.89
CA HIS A 95 1.68 6.85 -19.73
C HIS A 95 1.23 6.78 -18.27
N TRP A 96 0.46 7.77 -17.81
CA TRP A 96 -0.22 7.79 -16.52
C TRP A 96 -1.69 7.44 -16.67
N THR A 97 -2.19 6.45 -15.94
CA THR A 97 -3.62 6.11 -15.97
C THR A 97 -4.40 7.03 -15.03
N VAL A 98 -5.48 7.63 -15.54
CA VAL A 98 -6.49 8.34 -14.75
C VAL A 98 -7.64 7.40 -14.47
N GLU A 99 -8.10 7.39 -13.22
CA GLU A 99 -9.12 6.48 -12.71
C GLU A 99 -10.27 7.31 -12.13
N VAL A 100 -11.50 6.93 -12.47
CA VAL A 100 -12.73 7.45 -11.87
C VAL A 100 -13.34 6.38 -10.97
N ARG A 101 -13.65 6.77 -9.74
CA ARG A 101 -14.24 5.90 -8.71
C ARG A 101 -15.56 6.45 -8.21
N ARG A 102 -16.50 5.54 -7.94
CA ARG A 102 -17.70 5.79 -7.14
C ARG A 102 -17.51 5.10 -5.79
N GLY A 103 -17.32 5.88 -4.73
CA GLY A 103 -16.91 5.35 -3.42
C GLY A 103 -15.55 4.65 -3.49
N PHE A 104 -15.52 3.34 -3.23
CA PHE A 104 -14.32 2.50 -3.32
C PHE A 104 -14.22 1.70 -4.64
N THR A 105 -15.26 1.77 -5.48
CA THR A 105 -15.35 0.97 -6.71
C THR A 105 -14.87 1.79 -7.90
N PRO A 106 -13.84 1.33 -8.63
CA PRO A 106 -13.47 1.95 -9.89
C PRO A 106 -14.47 1.62 -10.98
N ILE A 107 -14.81 2.63 -11.78
CA ILE A 107 -15.77 2.52 -12.90
C ILE A 107 -15.13 2.83 -14.25
N HIS A 108 -14.07 3.65 -14.28
CA HIS A 108 -13.45 4.06 -15.52
C HIS A 108 -11.94 4.22 -15.38
N GLU A 109 -11.20 3.75 -16.38
CA GLU A 109 -9.75 3.90 -16.48
C GLU A 109 -9.34 4.33 -17.88
N GLU A 110 -8.56 5.40 -17.98
CA GLU A 110 -8.04 5.91 -19.25
C GLU A 110 -6.54 6.21 -19.14
N ARG A 111 -5.76 5.84 -20.17
CA ARG A 111 -4.35 6.21 -20.25
C ARG A 111 -4.24 7.66 -20.73
N SER A 112 -3.75 8.52 -19.86
CA SER A 112 -3.32 9.87 -20.20
C SER A 112 -1.79 9.90 -20.32
N GLY A 113 -1.22 10.79 -21.12
CA GLY A 113 0.23 10.81 -21.43
C GLY A 113 1.14 11.08 -20.21
N GLY A 114 1.92 12.16 -20.26
CA GLY A 114 2.85 12.52 -19.19
C GLY A 114 2.19 13.00 -17.88
N TRP A 115 3.02 13.35 -16.90
CA TRP A 115 2.57 13.84 -15.58
C TRP A 115 1.68 15.09 -15.68
N THR A 116 2.00 16.03 -16.57
CA THR A 116 1.22 17.25 -16.77
C THR A 116 -0.07 16.97 -17.52
N ALA A 117 -0.02 16.18 -18.60
CA ALA A 117 -1.18 15.81 -19.40
C ALA A 117 -2.25 15.08 -18.58
N SER A 118 -1.82 14.17 -17.69
CA SER A 118 -2.71 13.50 -16.76
C SER A 118 -3.34 14.44 -15.73
N GLY A 119 -2.69 15.54 -15.38
CA GLY A 119 -3.26 16.59 -14.52
C GLY A 119 -4.39 17.33 -15.21
N VAL A 120 -4.18 17.72 -16.47
CA VAL A 120 -5.19 18.35 -17.33
C VAL A 120 -6.38 17.42 -17.51
N ARG A 121 -6.14 16.13 -17.84
CA ARG A 121 -7.20 15.15 -18.04
C ARG A 121 -8.06 14.91 -16.78
N ILE A 122 -7.47 14.96 -15.59
CA ILE A 122 -8.22 14.88 -14.33
C ILE A 122 -9.19 16.06 -14.18
N GLN A 123 -8.78 17.27 -14.57
CA GLN A 123 -9.63 18.46 -14.50
C GLN A 123 -10.74 18.42 -15.56
N GLU A 124 -10.43 17.96 -16.77
CA GLU A 124 -11.43 17.76 -17.83
C GLU A 124 -12.51 16.75 -17.40
N LEU A 125 -12.10 15.58 -16.91
CA LEU A 125 -13.03 14.56 -16.40
C LEU A 125 -13.85 15.07 -15.20
N ALA A 126 -13.26 15.92 -14.35
CA ALA A 126 -14.01 16.55 -13.27
C ALA A 126 -15.10 17.48 -13.80
N ARG A 127 -14.79 18.33 -14.79
CA ARG A 127 -15.78 19.21 -15.44
C ARG A 127 -16.87 18.43 -16.16
N GLU A 128 -16.52 17.33 -16.81
CA GLU A 128 -17.47 16.43 -17.49
C GLU A 128 -18.47 15.82 -16.49
N ILE A 129 -17.97 15.31 -15.37
CA ILE A 129 -18.81 14.74 -14.31
C ILE A 129 -19.68 15.81 -13.63
N GLU A 130 -19.15 17.03 -13.44
CA GLU A 130 -19.87 18.20 -12.92
C GLU A 130 -21.01 18.65 -13.86
N SER A 131 -20.82 18.56 -15.17
CA SER A 131 -21.86 18.90 -16.15
C SER A 131 -22.92 17.81 -16.32
N GLY A 132 -22.78 16.66 -15.63
CA GLY A 132 -23.71 15.53 -15.71
C GLY A 132 -23.28 14.44 -16.70
N SER A 133 -22.19 14.65 -17.43
CA SER A 133 -21.65 13.68 -18.39
C SER A 133 -20.68 12.74 -17.68
N VAL A 134 -21.18 11.62 -17.17
CA VAL A 134 -20.35 10.62 -16.50
C VAL A 134 -19.74 9.66 -17.54
N PRO A 135 -18.42 9.45 -17.55
CA PRO A 135 -17.78 8.50 -18.47
C PRO A 135 -18.36 7.09 -18.36
N ALA A 136 -18.45 6.40 -19.49
CA ALA A 136 -18.98 5.04 -19.54
C ALA A 136 -18.17 4.09 -18.65
N ASP A 137 -18.86 3.15 -18.00
CA ASP A 137 -18.22 2.13 -17.18
C ASP A 137 -17.47 1.15 -18.08
N THR A 138 -16.14 1.28 -18.09
CA THR A 138 -15.25 0.44 -18.90
C THR A 138 -14.83 -0.82 -18.15
N LEU A 139 -15.13 -0.92 -16.85
CA LEU A 139 -14.67 -2.00 -15.98
C LEU A 139 -15.73 -3.08 -15.78
N THR A 140 -17.03 -2.77 -15.79
CA THR A 140 -18.09 -3.80 -15.80
C THR A 140 -18.24 -4.52 -17.13
N LYS A 141 -17.79 -3.94 -18.24
CA LYS A 141 -17.87 -4.59 -19.57
C LYS A 141 -16.85 -5.71 -19.80
N GLN A 142 -15.92 -5.94 -18.87
CA GLN A 142 -14.86 -6.96 -19.01
C GLN A 142 -15.08 -8.21 -18.14
N SER A 143 -16.23 -8.34 -17.46
CA SER A 143 -16.62 -9.54 -16.71
C SER A 143 -17.52 -10.47 -17.52
#